data_AF-A0A1C6W6S2-F1
#
_entry.id   AF-A0A1C6W6S2-F1
#
_cell.length_a   1.000
_cell.length_b   1.000
_cell.length_c   1.000
_cell.angle_alpha   90.00
_cell.angle_beta   90.00
_cell.angle_gamma   90.00
#
_symmetry.space_group_name_H-M   'P 1'
#
loop_
_entity.id
_entity.type
_entity.pdbx_description
1 polymer ?
#
loop_
_entity_poly.entity_id
_entity_poly.type
_entity_poly.pdbx_seq_one_letter_code
_entity_poly.pdbx_strand_id
1 'polypeptide(L)'
;MAAGQDPARSGALTAAGQNVATDPAASVGEPAPTPPAEEPVHTPPGGTARSGPYWAWTGLGLLVVLVLAALTRILEQNVPAWAEGSAVEDVAAAVEYPVYAILLGLLGNVAVTRLGLHDRIAAAFRTEFFVKTGLVLLGASINLAVIASAAGPALAQAVLLISGVFLFTWWLAGRLGLDDKLRALLASAVSICGVSAAITAAGAVRARREQLAYTASLVIVFALPSIFILPWLADLLGLSNAVAGAWIGGNIDTTAAVTAAGALAGEEALQIASIVKVTQNALMGVVAVALTAYFTLRVERRPGAARPGVGELWRRFPKFVLGFVAASVIATWYLDAAGADGKATIAVVNDLRVWFLILAFVSIGLEVRVASIREAGWRPVTVFAGATVFNLALALGLATLFFHDFVA
;
A
#
# COMPACT_ATOMS: atom_id res chain seq x y z
N MET A 1 -0.18 -47.53 -64.07
CA MET A 1 0.38 -47.77 -65.44
C MET A 1 1.10 -46.49 -65.83
N ALA A 2 2.41 -46.43 -65.60
CA ALA A 2 3.46 -46.74 -66.59
C ALA A 2 3.45 -45.69 -67.72
N ALA A 3 4.32 -44.68 -67.74
CA ALA A 3 5.78 -44.68 -67.98
C ALA A 3 6.09 -44.22 -69.42
N GLY A 4 7.17 -43.44 -69.59
CA GLY A 4 7.78 -43.05 -70.86
C GLY A 4 8.21 -41.59 -70.86
N GLN A 5 9.39 -41.26 -70.31
CA GLN A 5 10.70 -41.15 -71.00
C GLN A 5 10.79 -39.95 -71.99
N ASP A 6 11.47 -38.89 -71.52
CA ASP A 6 12.65 -38.15 -72.08
C ASP A 6 13.12 -38.53 -73.52
N PRO A 7 13.92 -37.73 -74.30
CA PRO A 7 14.69 -36.53 -73.92
C PRO A 7 14.95 -35.44 -75.02
N ALA A 8 15.70 -34.38 -74.63
CA ALA A 8 16.76 -33.67 -75.40
C ALA A 8 16.40 -32.97 -76.74
N ARG A 9 17.03 -31.89 -77.24
CA ARG A 9 18.12 -30.96 -76.88
C ARG A 9 18.17 -29.91 -78.02
N SER A 10 18.72 -28.72 -77.73
CA SER A 10 19.42 -27.82 -78.69
C SER A 10 18.53 -27.10 -79.73
N GLY A 11 18.66 -25.82 -80.05
CA GLY A 11 19.61 -24.77 -79.71
C GLY A 11 19.49 -23.65 -80.77
N ALA A 12 19.71 -22.41 -80.31
CA ALA A 12 20.23 -21.28 -81.08
C ALA A 12 19.31 -20.41 -81.98
N LEU A 13 19.42 -19.10 -81.70
CA LEU A 13 19.63 -17.97 -82.63
C LEU A 13 18.50 -16.92 -82.85
N THR A 14 18.79 -15.76 -82.23
CA THR A 14 18.77 -14.37 -82.76
C THR A 14 17.50 -13.50 -82.76
N ALA A 15 17.61 -12.47 -81.92
CA ALA A 15 17.51 -11.03 -82.22
C ALA A 15 16.14 -10.39 -82.53
N ALA A 16 15.65 -9.63 -81.53
CA ALA A 16 15.10 -8.29 -81.74
C ALA A 16 15.32 -7.48 -80.45
N GLY A 17 15.99 -6.33 -80.57
CA GLY A 17 16.46 -5.53 -79.46
C GLY A 17 15.36 -4.78 -78.72
N GLN A 18 15.59 -4.57 -77.42
CA GLN A 18 15.00 -3.47 -76.67
C GLN A 18 16.07 -2.87 -75.76
N ASN A 19 16.35 -1.59 -76.01
CA ASN A 19 17.09 -0.71 -75.13
C ASN A 19 16.36 -0.62 -73.79
N VAL A 20 16.95 -1.17 -72.73
CA VAL A 20 16.56 -0.85 -71.35
C VAL A 20 17.57 0.16 -70.84
N ALA A 21 17.09 1.38 -70.59
CA ALA A 21 17.85 2.43 -69.94
C ALA A 21 18.31 1.94 -68.56
N THR A 22 19.61 2.04 -68.30
CA THR A 22 20.23 1.84 -67.00
C THR A 22 19.93 3.05 -66.11
N ASP A 23 19.12 2.86 -65.07
CA ASP A 23 18.90 3.84 -64.01
C ASP A 23 19.97 3.67 -62.91
N PRO A 24 20.87 4.63 -62.66
CA PRO A 24 22.01 4.47 -61.75
C PRO A 24 21.68 4.89 -60.31
N ALA A 25 20.53 4.47 -59.76
CA ALA A 25 20.05 4.95 -58.46
C ALA A 25 19.54 3.85 -57.51
N ALA A 26 20.16 2.66 -57.52
CA ALA A 26 19.81 1.57 -56.60
C ALA A 26 21.02 1.04 -55.83
N SER A 27 21.60 1.84 -54.92
CA SER A 27 22.51 1.35 -53.86
C SER A 27 22.75 2.38 -52.75
N VAL A 28 21.70 2.87 -52.11
CA VAL A 28 21.85 3.60 -50.83
C VAL A 28 21.09 2.83 -49.75
N GLY A 29 21.83 2.15 -48.89
CA GLY A 29 21.28 1.45 -47.73
C GLY A 29 20.54 2.43 -46.81
N GLU A 30 19.38 2.01 -46.31
CA GLU A 30 18.67 2.73 -45.26
C GLU A 30 19.60 2.91 -44.04
N PRO A 31 19.72 4.13 -43.49
CA PRO A 31 20.40 4.31 -42.22
C PRO A 31 19.61 3.63 -41.11
N ALA A 32 20.30 2.93 -40.22
CA ALA A 32 19.72 2.32 -39.03
C ALA A 32 18.88 3.33 -38.24
N PRO A 33 17.74 2.93 -37.63
CA PRO A 33 16.91 3.82 -36.86
C PRO A 33 17.72 4.41 -35.71
N THR A 34 17.73 5.74 -35.63
CA THR A 34 18.35 6.49 -34.54
C THR A 34 17.76 6.04 -33.20
N PRO A 35 18.58 5.82 -32.15
CA PRO A 35 18.06 5.58 -30.82
C PRO A 35 17.18 6.77 -30.43
N PRO A 36 16.07 6.54 -29.72
CA PRO A 36 15.22 7.65 -29.26
C PRO A 36 16.09 8.61 -28.47
N ALA A 37 16.02 9.90 -28.84
CA ALA A 37 16.72 10.95 -28.11
C ALA A 37 16.43 10.79 -26.62
N GLU A 38 17.48 10.75 -25.80
CA GLU A 38 17.32 10.83 -24.35
C GLU A 38 16.48 12.06 -24.05
N GLU A 39 15.24 11.85 -23.58
CA GLU A 39 14.43 12.95 -23.08
C GLU A 39 15.25 13.69 -22.02
N PRO A 40 15.36 15.02 -22.10
CA PRO A 40 16.09 15.76 -21.09
C PRO A 40 15.51 15.39 -19.73
N VAL A 41 16.40 14.97 -18.82
CA VAL A 41 16.06 14.70 -17.42
C VAL A 41 15.21 15.85 -16.91
N HIS A 42 13.90 15.61 -16.80
CA HIS A 42 12.96 16.64 -16.39
C HIS A 42 13.25 16.99 -14.93
N THR A 43 13.94 18.11 -14.76
CA THR A 43 13.97 18.85 -13.50
C THR A 43 12.52 19.21 -13.15
N PRO A 44 12.07 18.97 -11.90
CA PRO A 44 10.70 19.27 -11.50
C PRO A 44 10.39 20.76 -11.69
N PRO A 45 9.14 21.12 -12.02
CA PRO A 45 8.75 22.49 -12.35
C PRO A 45 9.04 23.42 -11.17
N GLY A 46 9.45 24.65 -11.51
CA GLY A 46 9.99 25.65 -10.59
C GLY A 46 9.17 25.84 -9.32
N GLY A 47 9.65 25.21 -8.25
CA GLY A 47 9.45 25.70 -6.89
C GLY A 47 10.55 26.71 -6.60
N THR A 48 10.17 27.87 -6.07
CA THR A 48 11.06 28.90 -5.50
C THR A 48 12.40 28.33 -5.02
N ALA A 49 13.50 28.90 -5.50
CA ALA A 49 14.88 28.50 -5.21
C ALA A 49 15.04 27.92 -3.79
N ARG A 50 15.41 26.64 -3.71
CA ARG A 50 15.69 25.91 -2.46
C ARG A 50 16.92 26.52 -1.80
N SER A 51 16.75 27.53 -0.96
CA SER A 51 17.83 28.34 -0.39
C SER A 51 18.40 27.81 0.94
N GLY A 52 18.28 26.51 1.24
CA GLY A 52 18.88 25.92 2.44
C GLY A 52 19.34 24.47 2.22
N PRO A 53 20.30 23.97 3.02
CA PRO A 53 20.75 22.60 2.92
C PRO A 53 19.60 21.63 3.15
N TYR A 54 19.36 20.74 2.18
CA TYR A 54 18.27 19.75 2.20
C TYR A 54 18.22 18.90 3.50
N TRP A 55 19.39 18.62 4.08
CA TRP A 55 19.52 17.88 5.34
C TRP A 55 18.99 18.67 6.55
N ALA A 56 19.10 20.00 6.55
CA ALA A 56 18.63 20.83 7.67
C ALA A 56 17.10 20.85 7.76
N TRP A 57 16.41 20.95 6.62
CA TRP A 57 14.95 20.86 6.57
C TRP A 57 14.44 19.47 6.95
N THR A 58 15.15 18.43 6.51
CA THR A 58 14.82 17.05 6.90
C THR A 58 15.05 16.84 8.41
N GLY A 59 16.15 17.38 8.97
CA GLY A 59 16.42 17.35 10.40
C GLY A 59 15.39 18.10 11.23
N LEU A 60 14.96 19.28 10.77
CA LEU A 60 13.86 20.02 11.39
C LEU A 60 12.55 19.23 11.36
N GLY A 61 12.22 18.61 10.21
CA GLY A 61 11.04 17.76 10.11
C GLY A 61 11.08 16.57 11.06
N LEU A 62 12.24 15.92 11.19
CA LEU A 62 12.42 14.81 12.13
C LEU A 62 12.27 15.29 13.57
N LEU A 63 12.84 16.46 13.90
CA LEU A 63 12.67 17.07 15.22
C LEU A 63 11.19 17.34 15.52
N VAL A 64 10.42 17.87 14.57
CA VAL A 64 8.97 18.09 14.73
C VAL A 64 8.25 16.77 15.03
N VAL A 65 8.54 15.71 14.25
CA VAL A 65 7.93 14.38 14.46
C VAL A 65 8.29 13.83 15.85
N LEU A 66 9.57 13.92 16.26
CA LEU A 66 10.04 13.43 17.56
C LEU A 66 9.42 14.22 18.73
N VAL A 67 9.32 15.54 18.61
CA VAL A 67 8.69 16.40 19.64
C VAL A 67 7.22 16.05 19.79
N LEU A 68 6.48 15.92 18.69
CA LEU A 68 5.06 15.55 18.74
C LEU A 68 4.87 14.12 19.28
N ALA A 69 5.77 13.19 18.97
CA ALA A 69 5.76 11.84 19.53
C ALA A 69 6.05 11.84 21.04
N ALA A 70 7.02 12.64 21.50
CA ALA A 70 7.30 12.79 22.93
C ALA A 70 6.12 13.43 23.67
N LEU A 71 5.50 14.45 23.08
CA LEU A 71 4.28 15.06 23.60
C LEU A 71 3.14 14.05 23.68
N THR A 72 3.00 13.18 22.67
CA THR A 72 2.01 12.09 22.69
C THR A 72 2.20 11.21 23.93
N ARG A 73 3.43 10.76 24.20
CA ARG A 73 3.74 9.93 25.37
C ARG A 73 3.47 10.65 26.69
N ILE A 74 3.83 11.93 26.77
CA ILE A 74 3.57 12.74 27.96
C ILE A 74 2.05 12.85 28.18
N LEU A 75 1.27 13.12 27.14
CA LEU A 75 -0.19 13.20 27.27
C LEU A 75 -0.80 11.85 27.67
N GLU A 76 -0.44 10.77 26.97
CA GLU A 76 -0.91 9.41 27.27
C GLU A 76 -0.68 9.04 28.75
N GLN A 77 0.51 9.32 29.29
CA GLN A 77 0.88 8.92 30.65
C GLN A 77 0.29 9.81 31.74
N ASN A 78 0.08 11.10 31.46
CA ASN A 78 -0.28 12.07 32.50
C ASN A 78 -1.76 12.49 32.46
N VAL A 79 -2.42 12.45 31.29
CA VAL A 79 -3.83 12.86 31.17
C VAL A 79 -4.77 12.04 32.05
N PRO A 80 -4.65 10.71 32.17
CA PRO A 80 -5.49 9.93 33.09
C PRO A 80 -5.34 10.41 34.55
N ALA A 81 -4.12 10.66 35.00
CA ALA A 81 -3.85 11.17 36.34
C ALA A 81 -4.34 12.62 36.54
N TRP A 82 -4.27 13.46 35.52
CA TRP A 82 -4.81 14.83 35.59
C TRP A 82 -6.35 14.88 35.57
N ALA A 83 -6.98 13.87 34.98
CA ALA A 83 -8.43 13.76 34.87
C ALA A 83 -9.08 13.02 36.05
N GLU A 84 -8.29 12.45 36.96
CA GLU A 84 -8.76 11.76 38.15
C GLU A 84 -9.65 12.68 39.00
N GLY A 85 -10.87 12.22 39.32
CA GLY A 85 -11.87 12.99 40.06
C GLY A 85 -12.61 14.06 39.25
N SER A 86 -12.41 14.11 37.93
CA SER A 86 -13.14 15.00 37.02
C SER A 86 -14.29 14.29 36.31
N ALA A 87 -15.23 15.06 35.73
CA ALA A 87 -16.34 14.49 34.95
C ALA A 87 -15.91 13.79 33.64
N VAL A 88 -14.62 13.83 33.29
CA VAL A 88 -14.06 13.24 32.06
C VAL A 88 -13.06 12.12 32.35
N GLU A 89 -12.98 11.64 33.59
CA GLU A 89 -12.06 10.56 34.01
C GLU A 89 -12.17 9.32 33.12
N ASP A 90 -13.40 8.80 32.94
CA ASP A 90 -13.65 7.62 32.10
C ASP A 90 -13.23 7.82 30.65
N VAL A 91 -13.44 9.03 30.11
CA VAL A 91 -13.07 9.38 28.74
C VAL A 91 -11.56 9.48 28.62
N ALA A 92 -10.90 10.16 29.57
CA ALA A 92 -9.46 10.34 29.61
C ALA A 92 -8.70 9.02 29.75
N ALA A 93 -9.23 8.09 30.54
CA ALA A 93 -8.68 6.75 30.70
C ALA A 93 -8.85 5.88 29.45
N ALA A 94 -9.90 6.11 28.65
CA ALA A 94 -10.16 5.37 27.42
C ALA A 94 -9.40 5.89 26.18
N VAL A 95 -8.72 7.06 26.27
CA VAL A 95 -7.98 7.61 25.13
C VAL A 95 -6.61 6.94 25.01
N GLU A 96 -6.49 6.04 24.04
CA GLU A 96 -5.22 5.39 23.72
C GLU A 96 -4.24 6.32 22.95
N TYR A 97 -2.95 5.98 22.99
CA TYR A 97 -1.88 6.72 22.31
C TYR A 97 -2.10 7.02 20.81
N PRO A 98 -2.79 6.18 19.99
CA PRO A 98 -3.02 6.51 18.59
C PRO A 98 -3.89 7.76 18.42
N VAL A 99 -4.84 8.00 19.33
CA VAL A 99 -5.71 9.19 19.29
C VAL A 99 -4.88 10.45 19.48
N TYR A 100 -4.08 10.50 20.56
CA TYR A 100 -3.19 11.61 20.84
C TYR A 100 -2.21 11.87 19.69
N ALA A 101 -1.60 10.80 19.16
CA ALA A 101 -0.62 10.89 18.08
C ALA A 101 -1.22 11.52 16.81
N ILE A 102 -2.39 11.04 16.38
CA ILE A 102 -3.07 11.53 15.18
C ILE A 102 -3.53 12.97 15.38
N LEU A 103 -4.13 13.30 16.54
CA LEU A 103 -4.59 14.66 16.85
C LEU A 103 -3.42 15.65 16.86
N LEU A 104 -2.33 15.32 17.56
CA LEU A 104 -1.12 16.16 17.58
C LEU A 104 -0.48 16.27 16.19
N GLY A 105 -0.47 15.20 15.40
CA GLY A 105 -0.02 15.21 14.02
C GLY A 105 -0.85 16.16 13.15
N LEU A 106 -2.19 16.11 13.26
CA LEU A 106 -3.11 17.00 12.53
C LEU A 106 -2.96 18.47 12.97
N LEU A 107 -2.85 18.73 14.26
CA LEU A 107 -2.61 20.09 14.79
C LEU A 107 -1.24 20.61 14.34
N GLY A 108 -0.21 19.76 14.41
CA GLY A 108 1.12 20.04 13.90
C GLY A 108 1.10 20.37 12.41
N ASN A 109 0.34 19.62 11.62
CA ASN A 109 0.16 19.84 10.19
C ASN A 109 -0.40 21.24 9.89
N VAL A 110 -1.45 21.62 10.61
CA VAL A 110 -2.06 22.95 10.50
C VAL A 110 -1.04 24.04 10.83
N ALA A 111 -0.25 23.87 11.89
CA ALA A 111 0.79 24.82 12.28
C ALA A 111 1.89 24.95 11.21
N VAL A 112 2.50 23.84 10.77
CA VAL A 112 3.59 23.85 9.77
C VAL A 112 3.11 24.30 8.39
N THR A 113 1.85 24.05 8.05
CA THR A 113 1.23 24.56 6.82
C THR A 113 1.04 26.07 6.88
N ARG A 114 0.54 26.63 8.00
CA ARG A 114 0.40 28.08 8.18
C ARG A 114 1.74 28.82 8.15
N LEU A 115 2.82 28.16 8.60
CA LEU A 115 4.17 28.70 8.55
C LEU A 115 4.84 28.54 7.17
N GLY A 116 4.18 27.91 6.18
CA GLY A 116 4.76 27.64 4.86
C GLY A 116 5.93 26.66 4.89
N LEU A 117 6.03 25.83 5.94
CA LEU A 117 7.12 24.89 6.17
C LEU A 117 6.78 23.46 5.77
N HIS A 118 5.49 23.10 5.67
CA HIS A 118 5.02 21.73 5.42
C HIS A 118 5.81 21.01 4.32
N ASP A 119 5.82 21.54 3.09
CA ASP A 119 6.47 20.88 1.96
C ASP A 119 8.01 20.84 2.08
N ARG A 120 8.61 21.72 2.90
CA ARG A 120 10.06 21.71 3.15
C ARG A 120 10.45 20.57 4.09
N ILE A 121 9.60 20.24 5.05
CA ILE A 121 9.88 19.25 6.10
C ILE A 121 9.23 17.88 5.84
N ALA A 122 8.30 17.79 4.87
CA ALA A 122 7.52 16.58 4.59
C ALA A 122 8.35 15.33 4.28
N ALA A 123 9.61 15.50 3.82
CA ALA A 123 10.53 14.38 3.61
C ALA A 123 10.82 13.56 4.88
N ALA A 124 10.59 14.15 6.07
CA ALA A 124 10.85 13.52 7.36
C ALA A 124 9.69 12.70 7.93
N PHE A 125 8.45 12.88 7.44
CA PHE A 125 7.27 12.23 8.01
C PHE A 125 7.34 10.70 7.85
N ARG A 126 7.83 10.18 6.72
CA ARG A 126 8.27 8.76 6.56
C ARG A 126 7.33 7.72 7.21
N THR A 127 6.01 7.93 7.14
CA THR A 127 4.99 7.10 7.81
C THR A 127 5.20 5.61 7.58
N GLU A 128 5.43 5.20 6.33
CA GLU A 128 5.64 3.79 6.00
C GLU A 128 6.87 3.18 6.68
N PHE A 129 7.96 3.95 6.81
CA PHE A 129 9.17 3.46 7.46
C PHE A 129 8.91 3.20 8.94
N PHE A 130 8.27 4.15 9.63
CA PHE A 130 7.96 4.02 11.04
C PHE A 130 7.00 2.86 11.30
N VAL A 131 5.92 2.74 10.53
CA VAL A 131 4.94 1.66 10.71
C VAL A 131 5.50 0.29 10.33
N LYS A 132 6.32 0.17 9.27
CA LYS A 132 6.95 -1.10 8.91
C LYS A 132 7.93 -1.55 10.00
N THR A 133 8.70 -0.63 10.58
CA THR A 133 9.59 -0.94 11.70
C THR A 133 8.78 -1.32 12.94
N GLY A 134 7.75 -0.55 13.29
CA GLY A 134 6.85 -0.85 14.40
C GLY A 134 6.19 -2.23 14.26
N LEU A 135 5.74 -2.61 13.05
CA LEU A 135 5.21 -3.94 12.80
C LEU A 135 6.27 -5.04 12.92
N VAL A 136 7.48 -4.84 12.41
CA VAL A 136 8.57 -5.81 12.59
C VAL A 136 8.83 -6.05 14.08
N LEU A 137 8.85 -4.99 14.89
CA LEU A 137 8.97 -5.09 16.35
C LEU A 137 7.74 -5.75 17.00
N LEU A 138 6.52 -5.47 16.51
CA LEU A 138 5.30 -6.17 16.92
C LEU A 138 5.37 -7.68 16.66
N GLY A 139 6.05 -8.10 15.59
CA GLY A 139 6.32 -9.51 15.33
C GLY A 139 7.01 -10.21 16.51
N ALA A 140 7.93 -9.52 17.20
CA ALA A 140 8.58 -10.07 18.40
C ALA A 140 7.62 -10.21 19.60
N SER A 141 6.50 -9.51 19.62
CA SER A 141 5.47 -9.61 20.66
C SER A 141 4.47 -10.75 20.40
N ILE A 142 4.47 -11.33 19.20
CA ILE A 142 3.49 -12.34 18.78
C ILE A 142 4.16 -13.71 18.75
N ASN A 143 3.56 -14.67 19.44
CA ASN A 143 4.03 -16.06 19.40
C ASN A 143 3.86 -16.64 17.99
N LEU A 144 4.89 -17.33 17.50
CA LEU A 144 4.91 -17.94 16.17
C LEU A 144 3.72 -18.88 15.93
N ALA A 145 3.24 -19.57 16.96
CA ALA A 145 2.07 -20.45 16.89
C ALA A 145 0.80 -19.68 16.51
N VAL A 146 0.61 -18.46 17.04
CA VAL A 146 -0.52 -17.58 16.72
C VAL A 146 -0.46 -17.13 15.28
N ILE A 147 0.73 -16.76 14.80
CA ILE A 147 0.94 -16.41 13.38
C ILE A 147 0.60 -17.60 12.50
N ALA A 148 1.09 -18.80 12.85
CA ALA A 148 0.87 -20.01 12.07
C ALA A 148 -0.61 -20.42 12.03
N SER A 149 -1.33 -20.35 13.15
CA SER A 149 -2.76 -20.67 13.22
C SER A 149 -3.62 -19.65 12.48
N ALA A 150 -3.30 -18.35 12.60
CA ALA A 150 -4.04 -17.29 11.93
C ALA A 150 -3.72 -17.15 10.42
N ALA A 151 -2.55 -17.62 9.96
CA ALA A 151 -2.10 -17.45 8.57
C ALA A 151 -3.06 -18.06 7.54
N GLY A 152 -3.59 -19.26 7.80
CA GLY A 152 -4.54 -19.94 6.90
C GLY A 152 -5.85 -19.15 6.74
N PRO A 153 -6.58 -18.89 7.84
CA PRO A 153 -7.75 -18.00 7.87
C PRO A 153 -7.49 -16.63 7.22
N ALA A 154 -6.38 -15.98 7.56
CA ALA A 154 -5.99 -14.69 7.01
C ALA A 154 -5.76 -14.74 5.50
N LEU A 155 -5.12 -15.80 4.99
CA LEU A 155 -4.86 -15.99 3.57
C LEU A 155 -6.16 -16.20 2.79
N ALA A 156 -7.06 -17.06 3.30
CA ALA A 156 -8.36 -17.31 2.70
C ALA A 156 -9.20 -16.02 2.65
N GLN A 157 -9.27 -15.30 3.76
CA GLN A 157 -9.93 -14.00 3.84
C GLN A 157 -9.34 -13.00 2.84
N ALA A 158 -8.00 -12.87 2.79
CA ALA A 158 -7.34 -11.90 1.93
C ALA A 158 -7.59 -12.18 0.44
N VAL A 159 -7.53 -13.45 0.00
CA VAL A 159 -7.79 -13.82 -1.40
C VAL A 159 -9.23 -13.49 -1.81
N LEU A 160 -10.20 -13.83 -0.97
CA LEU A 160 -11.61 -13.57 -1.23
C LEU A 160 -11.93 -12.06 -1.20
N LEU A 161 -11.37 -11.33 -0.24
CA LEU A 161 -11.52 -9.86 -0.15
C LEU A 161 -10.92 -9.15 -1.34
N ILE A 162 -9.63 -9.40 -1.63
CA ILE A 162 -8.94 -8.77 -2.76
C ILE A 162 -9.73 -9.02 -4.04
N SER A 163 -10.12 -10.27 -4.29
CA SER A 163 -10.84 -10.65 -5.52
C SER A 163 -12.23 -10.00 -5.58
N GLY A 164 -13.03 -10.13 -4.53
CA GLY A 164 -14.39 -9.62 -4.47
C GLY A 164 -14.43 -8.10 -4.59
N VAL A 165 -13.64 -7.39 -3.77
CA VAL A 165 -13.60 -5.93 -3.75
C VAL A 165 -13.01 -5.37 -5.04
N PHE A 166 -11.95 -5.99 -5.59
CA PHE A 166 -11.39 -5.56 -6.86
C PHE A 166 -12.42 -5.67 -8.00
N LEU A 167 -13.08 -6.82 -8.14
CA LEU A 167 -14.06 -7.04 -9.20
C LEU A 167 -15.28 -6.15 -9.05
N PHE A 168 -15.77 -5.97 -7.82
CA PHE A 168 -16.89 -5.06 -7.54
C PHE A 168 -16.53 -3.62 -7.88
N THR A 169 -15.38 -3.14 -7.43
CA THR A 169 -14.91 -1.76 -7.71
C THR A 169 -14.69 -1.55 -9.20
N TRP A 170 -14.08 -2.53 -9.88
CA TRP A 170 -13.89 -2.52 -11.32
C TRP A 170 -15.24 -2.44 -12.04
N TRP A 171 -16.24 -3.22 -11.64
CA TRP A 171 -17.58 -3.14 -12.22
C TRP A 171 -18.27 -1.80 -11.97
N LEU A 172 -18.24 -1.30 -10.73
CA LEU A 172 -18.91 -0.06 -10.32
C LEU A 172 -18.30 1.17 -11.00
N ALA A 173 -16.97 1.23 -11.10
CA ALA A 173 -16.26 2.29 -11.82
C ALA A 173 -16.60 2.30 -13.32
N GLY A 174 -16.73 1.12 -13.94
CA GLY A 174 -17.16 1.01 -15.34
C GLY A 174 -18.60 1.50 -15.55
N ARG A 175 -19.51 1.18 -14.61
CA ARG A 175 -20.90 1.67 -14.61
C ARG A 175 -20.98 3.20 -14.51
N LEU A 176 -20.08 3.82 -13.77
CA LEU A 176 -20.01 5.28 -13.61
C LEU A 176 -19.17 5.98 -14.70
N GLY A 177 -18.69 5.24 -15.70
CA GLY A 177 -17.99 5.79 -16.87
C GLY A 177 -16.61 6.36 -16.54
N LEU A 178 -15.91 5.80 -15.55
CA LEU A 178 -14.50 6.14 -15.30
C LEU A 178 -13.59 5.48 -16.34
N ASP A 179 -12.50 6.15 -16.69
CA ASP A 179 -11.49 5.58 -17.59
C ASP A 179 -10.81 4.35 -16.95
N ASP A 180 -10.37 3.41 -17.80
CA ASP A 180 -9.82 2.13 -17.34
C ASP A 180 -8.56 2.28 -16.46
N LYS A 181 -7.79 3.37 -16.62
CA LYS A 181 -6.61 3.61 -15.79
C LYS A 181 -7.04 4.01 -14.39
N LEU A 182 -7.89 5.02 -14.24
CA LEU A 182 -8.40 5.42 -12.93
C LEU A 182 -9.17 4.28 -12.24
N ARG A 183 -9.95 3.53 -13.01
CA ARG A 183 -10.64 2.32 -12.55
C ARG A 183 -9.68 1.27 -11.99
N ALA A 184 -8.55 1.01 -12.66
CA ALA A 184 -7.51 0.11 -12.16
C ALA A 184 -6.92 0.62 -10.84
N LEU A 185 -6.63 1.92 -10.76
CA LEU A 185 -6.08 2.55 -9.56
C LEU A 185 -7.02 2.43 -8.36
N LEU A 186 -8.30 2.78 -8.53
CA LEU A 186 -9.29 2.70 -7.44
C LEU A 186 -9.53 1.25 -7.01
N ALA A 187 -9.70 0.34 -7.96
CA ALA A 187 -9.92 -1.08 -7.66
C ALA A 187 -8.72 -1.69 -6.93
N SER A 188 -7.49 -1.38 -7.35
CA SER A 188 -6.28 -1.84 -6.66
C SER A 188 -6.10 -1.19 -5.29
N ALA A 189 -6.44 0.09 -5.15
CA ALA A 189 -6.29 0.81 -3.89
C ALA A 189 -7.17 0.21 -2.79
N VAL A 190 -8.48 0.13 -3.04
CA VAL A 190 -9.49 -0.27 -2.03
C VAL A 190 -9.53 -1.77 -1.76
N SER A 191 -8.95 -2.61 -2.61
CA SER A 191 -8.97 -4.07 -2.41
C SER A 191 -7.70 -4.64 -1.77
N ILE A 192 -6.60 -3.89 -1.68
CA ILE A 192 -5.29 -4.40 -1.26
C ILE A 192 -4.73 -3.63 -0.07
N CYS A 193 -4.10 -2.48 -0.32
CA CYS A 193 -3.29 -1.76 0.67
C CYS A 193 -3.19 -0.27 0.32
N GLY A 194 -4.20 0.25 -0.39
CA GLY A 194 -4.36 1.67 -0.67
C GLY A 194 -3.31 2.22 -1.59
N VAL A 195 -2.53 3.18 -1.09
CA VAL A 195 -1.65 4.02 -1.92
C VAL A 195 -0.57 3.21 -2.61
N SER A 196 0.06 2.24 -1.93
CA SER A 196 1.13 1.44 -2.53
C SER A 196 0.64 0.52 -3.66
N ALA A 197 -0.58 -0.01 -3.53
CA ALA A 197 -1.26 -0.71 -4.62
C ALA A 197 -1.62 0.22 -5.78
N ALA A 198 -2.11 1.44 -5.50
CA ALA A 198 -2.38 2.44 -6.52
C ALA A 198 -1.12 2.85 -7.30
N ILE A 199 0.02 3.03 -6.62
CA ILE A 199 1.32 3.32 -7.25
C ILE A 199 1.73 2.18 -8.20
N THR A 200 1.58 0.93 -7.73
CA THR A 200 1.92 -0.25 -8.51
C THR A 200 1.02 -0.37 -9.74
N ALA A 201 -0.29 -0.18 -9.57
CA ALA A 201 -1.25 -0.15 -10.66
C ALA A 201 -0.96 0.99 -11.65
N ALA A 202 -0.62 2.19 -11.16
CA ALA A 202 -0.26 3.34 -11.97
C ALA A 202 0.98 3.07 -12.85
N GLY A 203 2.00 2.39 -12.33
CA GLY A 203 3.14 1.94 -13.11
C GLY A 203 2.76 0.92 -14.19
N ALA A 204 1.85 -0.01 -13.87
CA ALA A 204 1.40 -1.06 -14.79
C ALA A 204 0.53 -0.51 -15.93
N VAL A 205 -0.39 0.42 -15.64
CA VAL A 205 -1.34 0.99 -16.62
C VAL A 205 -0.90 2.34 -17.18
N ARG A 206 0.27 2.83 -16.77
CA ARG A 206 0.80 4.17 -17.10
C ARG A 206 -0.24 5.26 -16.84
N ALA A 207 -0.76 5.28 -15.61
CA ALA A 207 -1.70 6.29 -15.16
C ALA A 207 -1.03 7.64 -14.98
N ARG A 208 -1.81 8.72 -15.09
CA ARG A 208 -1.31 10.07 -14.88
C ARG A 208 -1.05 10.34 -13.39
N ARG A 209 -0.12 11.24 -13.08
CA ARG A 209 0.24 11.56 -11.68
C ARG A 209 -0.95 12.09 -10.90
N GLU A 210 -1.84 12.81 -11.56
CA GLU A 210 -3.05 13.38 -10.98
C GLU A 210 -4.02 12.27 -10.54
N GLN A 211 -4.19 11.21 -11.34
CA GLN A 211 -5.04 10.06 -11.00
C GLN A 211 -4.50 9.31 -9.78
N LEU A 212 -3.16 9.21 -9.67
CA LEU A 212 -2.49 8.60 -8.52
C LEU A 212 -2.64 9.44 -7.26
N ALA A 213 -2.34 10.74 -7.33
CA ALA A 213 -2.50 11.66 -6.21
C ALA A 213 -3.95 11.69 -5.71
N TYR A 214 -4.90 11.67 -6.64
CA TYR A 214 -6.32 11.60 -6.36
C TYR A 214 -6.71 10.32 -5.63
N THR A 215 -6.30 9.16 -6.16
CA THR A 215 -6.55 7.85 -5.52
C THR A 215 -5.93 7.78 -4.14
N ALA A 216 -4.71 8.30 -3.97
CA ALA A 216 -4.03 8.35 -2.68
C ALA A 216 -4.80 9.22 -1.67
N SER A 217 -5.39 10.33 -2.11
CA SER A 217 -6.18 11.21 -1.27
C SER A 217 -7.46 10.52 -0.78
N LEU A 218 -8.16 9.80 -1.66
CA LEU A 218 -9.33 9.00 -1.28
C LEU A 218 -8.97 7.96 -0.21
N VAL A 219 -7.87 7.22 -0.40
CA VAL A 219 -7.40 6.24 0.58
C VAL A 219 -7.25 6.88 1.97
N ILE A 220 -6.63 8.06 2.07
CA ILE A 220 -6.46 8.75 3.35
C ILE A 220 -7.80 9.24 3.93
N VAL A 221 -8.68 9.80 3.09
CA VAL A 221 -10.00 10.31 3.50
C VAL A 221 -10.88 9.21 4.08
N PHE A 222 -10.83 7.99 3.55
CA PHE A 222 -11.60 6.86 4.07
C PHE A 222 -10.86 6.13 5.20
N ALA A 223 -9.53 6.05 5.16
CA ALA A 223 -8.75 5.38 6.20
C ALA A 223 -8.80 6.12 7.54
N LEU A 224 -8.66 7.45 7.54
CA LEU A 224 -8.58 8.24 8.79
C LEU A 224 -9.84 8.09 9.67
N PRO A 225 -11.08 8.27 9.18
CA PRO A 225 -12.27 8.03 9.99
C PRO A 225 -12.39 6.56 10.41
N SER A 226 -11.98 5.62 9.54
CA SER A 226 -12.07 4.19 9.83
C SER A 226 -11.22 3.76 11.03
N ILE A 227 -10.18 4.53 11.39
CA ILE A 227 -9.38 4.31 12.60
C ILE A 227 -10.26 4.30 13.85
N PHE A 228 -11.26 5.18 13.90
CA PHE A 228 -12.14 5.34 15.05
C PHE A 228 -13.47 4.60 14.87
N ILE A 229 -14.01 4.61 13.64
CA ILE A 229 -15.32 4.02 13.36
C ILE A 229 -15.29 2.49 13.51
N LEU A 230 -14.22 1.81 13.07
CA LEU A 230 -14.22 0.34 13.08
C LEU A 230 -14.08 -0.28 14.47
N PRO A 231 -13.17 0.18 15.35
CA PRO A 231 -13.13 -0.28 16.73
C PRO A 231 -14.47 -0.03 17.44
N TRP A 232 -15.01 1.19 17.29
CA TRP A 232 -16.31 1.54 17.87
C TRP A 232 -17.46 0.66 17.37
N LEU A 233 -17.51 0.35 16.07
CA LEU A 233 -18.49 -0.58 15.52
C LEU A 233 -18.27 -2.01 15.99
N ALA A 234 -17.02 -2.45 16.15
CA ALA A 234 -16.70 -3.79 16.63
C ALA A 234 -17.20 -3.97 18.08
N ASP A 235 -16.99 -2.97 18.93
CA ASP A 235 -17.50 -2.94 20.30
C ASP A 235 -19.04 -2.93 20.32
N LEU A 236 -19.66 -2.09 19.49
CA LEU A 236 -21.12 -2.01 19.38
C LEU A 236 -21.76 -3.33 18.92
N LEU A 237 -21.09 -4.06 18.04
CA LEU A 237 -21.51 -5.36 17.55
C LEU A 237 -21.14 -6.52 18.49
N GLY A 238 -20.39 -6.25 19.57
CA GLY A 238 -19.93 -7.27 20.52
C GLY A 238 -19.02 -8.32 19.88
N LEU A 239 -18.19 -7.92 18.93
CA LEU A 239 -17.28 -8.83 18.23
C LEU A 239 -16.16 -9.32 19.16
N SER A 240 -15.74 -10.57 19.02
CA SER A 240 -14.52 -11.05 19.70
C SER A 240 -13.29 -10.32 19.16
N ASN A 241 -12.21 -10.24 19.96
CA ASN A 241 -10.95 -9.61 19.55
C ASN A 241 -10.40 -10.18 18.23
N ALA A 242 -10.51 -11.48 18.03
CA ALA A 242 -10.09 -12.14 16.79
C ALA A 242 -10.92 -11.67 15.57
N VAL A 243 -12.25 -11.63 15.69
CA VAL A 243 -13.12 -11.18 14.61
C VAL A 243 -12.96 -9.67 14.36
N ALA A 244 -12.91 -8.86 15.41
CA ALA A 244 -12.66 -7.42 15.33
C ALA A 244 -11.32 -7.12 14.66
N GLY A 245 -10.25 -7.79 15.09
CA GLY A 245 -8.93 -7.67 14.51
C GLY A 245 -8.91 -8.07 13.03
N ALA A 246 -9.51 -9.21 12.68
CA ALA A 246 -9.59 -9.66 11.29
C ALA A 246 -10.41 -8.71 10.41
N TRP A 247 -11.50 -8.14 10.95
CA TRP A 247 -12.34 -7.18 10.25
C TRP A 247 -11.63 -5.83 10.03
N ILE A 248 -10.95 -5.30 11.05
CA ILE A 248 -10.13 -4.08 10.95
C ILE A 248 -9.00 -4.28 9.95
N GLY A 249 -8.24 -5.39 10.08
CA GLY A 249 -7.12 -5.72 9.21
C GLY A 249 -7.50 -5.89 7.74
N GLY A 250 -8.70 -6.42 7.47
CA GLY A 250 -9.23 -6.60 6.13
C GLY A 250 -9.78 -5.33 5.47
N ASN A 251 -10.20 -4.33 6.25
CA ASN A 251 -10.92 -3.16 5.72
C ASN A 251 -10.10 -1.91 5.49
N ILE A 252 -9.17 -1.60 6.40
CA ILE A 252 -8.50 -0.30 6.33
C ILE A 252 -7.38 -0.37 5.29
N ASP A 253 -7.43 0.52 4.31
CA ASP A 253 -6.56 0.51 3.13
C ASP A 253 -5.14 1.03 3.37
N THR A 254 -4.72 1.20 4.63
CA THR A 254 -3.32 1.47 4.93
C THR A 254 -2.90 0.69 6.16
N THR A 255 -1.68 0.17 6.13
CA THR A 255 -1.13 -0.57 7.26
C THR A 255 -1.05 0.32 8.50
N ALA A 256 -0.71 1.59 8.33
CA ALA A 256 -0.59 2.53 9.42
C ALA A 256 -1.92 2.79 10.13
N ALA A 257 -3.00 3.00 9.39
CA ALA A 257 -4.33 3.17 9.95
C ALA A 257 -4.90 1.85 10.52
N VAL A 258 -4.61 0.68 9.93
CA VAL A 258 -4.93 -0.63 10.55
C VAL A 258 -4.30 -0.75 11.93
N THR A 259 -3.01 -0.45 12.04
CA THR A 259 -2.30 -0.60 13.32
C THR A 259 -2.81 0.39 14.36
N ALA A 260 -3.20 1.61 13.96
CA ALA A 260 -3.85 2.57 14.85
C ALA A 260 -5.21 2.08 15.33
N ALA A 261 -6.07 1.60 14.42
CA ALA A 261 -7.39 1.07 14.74
C ALA A 261 -7.31 -0.19 15.61
N GLY A 262 -6.40 -1.11 15.27
CA GLY A 262 -6.16 -2.32 16.04
C GLY A 262 -5.69 -2.00 17.45
N ALA A 263 -4.79 -1.01 17.61
CA ALA A 263 -4.36 -0.56 18.93
C ALA A 263 -5.52 0.00 19.77
N LEU A 264 -6.43 0.76 19.14
CA LEU A 264 -7.66 1.23 19.79
C LEU A 264 -8.62 0.10 20.17
N ALA A 265 -8.66 -0.99 19.39
CA ALA A 265 -9.47 -2.17 19.66
C ALA A 265 -8.82 -3.14 20.67
N GLY A 266 -7.61 -2.86 21.14
CA GLY A 266 -6.88 -3.68 22.10
C GLY A 266 -5.74 -4.52 21.50
N GLU A 267 -4.81 -4.96 22.37
CA GLU A 267 -3.56 -5.63 21.96
C GLU A 267 -3.80 -6.92 21.16
N GLU A 268 -4.78 -7.75 21.53
CA GLU A 268 -5.08 -8.98 20.78
C GLU A 268 -5.65 -8.66 19.38
N ALA A 269 -6.59 -7.71 19.29
CA ALA A 269 -7.14 -7.26 18.02
C ALA A 269 -6.05 -6.64 17.13
N LEU A 270 -5.12 -5.87 17.70
CA LEU A 270 -3.94 -5.34 17.01
C LEU A 270 -3.08 -6.44 16.40
N GLN A 271 -2.82 -7.52 17.14
CA GLN A 271 -2.00 -8.64 16.66
C GLN A 271 -2.69 -9.35 15.49
N ILE A 272 -3.98 -9.69 15.62
CA ILE A 272 -4.74 -10.36 14.55
C ILE A 272 -4.90 -9.44 13.33
N ALA A 273 -5.23 -8.16 13.53
CA ALA A 273 -5.33 -7.18 12.46
C ALA A 273 -4.01 -7.03 11.70
N SER A 274 -2.89 -7.05 12.44
CA SER A 274 -1.55 -6.99 11.85
C SER A 274 -1.23 -8.25 11.06
N ILE A 275 -1.56 -9.45 11.57
CA ILE A 275 -1.36 -10.71 10.83
C ILE A 275 -2.19 -10.73 9.54
N VAL A 276 -3.48 -10.37 9.61
CA VAL A 276 -4.35 -10.27 8.42
C VAL A 276 -3.79 -9.27 7.41
N LYS A 277 -3.41 -8.07 7.84
CA LYS A 277 -2.89 -7.04 6.94
C LYS A 277 -1.51 -7.39 6.36
N VAL A 278 -0.62 -7.98 7.15
CA VAL A 278 0.68 -8.47 6.70
C VAL A 278 0.51 -9.58 5.65
N THR A 279 -0.44 -10.48 5.86
CA THR A 279 -0.81 -11.55 4.91
C THR A 279 -1.33 -10.95 3.61
N GLN A 280 -2.24 -9.96 3.68
CA GLN A 280 -2.74 -9.23 2.51
C GLN A 280 -1.62 -8.51 1.76
N ASN A 281 -0.69 -7.88 2.48
CA ASN A 281 0.48 -7.22 1.91
C ASN A 281 1.40 -8.22 1.19
N ALA A 282 1.62 -9.41 1.75
CA ALA A 282 2.43 -10.47 1.13
C ALA A 282 1.88 -10.88 -0.25
N LEU A 283 0.55 -10.84 -0.44
CA LEU A 283 -0.12 -11.14 -1.72
C LEU A 283 0.05 -10.04 -2.78
N MET A 284 0.51 -8.84 -2.43
CA MET A 284 0.67 -7.72 -3.37
C MET A 284 1.55 -8.09 -4.58
N GLY A 285 2.61 -8.87 -4.34
CA GLY A 285 3.49 -9.33 -5.41
C GLY A 285 2.76 -10.22 -6.43
N VAL A 286 1.87 -11.10 -5.97
CA VAL A 286 1.06 -11.99 -6.81
C VAL A 286 0.07 -11.17 -7.65
N VAL A 287 -0.63 -10.23 -7.01
CA VAL A 287 -1.62 -9.37 -7.69
C VAL A 287 -0.95 -8.50 -8.75
N ALA A 288 0.23 -7.95 -8.47
CA ALA A 288 0.96 -7.12 -9.43
C ALA A 288 1.38 -7.92 -10.68
N VAL A 289 1.77 -9.19 -10.52
CA VAL A 289 2.04 -10.11 -11.64
C VAL A 289 0.76 -10.38 -12.44
N ALA A 290 -0.36 -10.66 -11.77
CA ALA A 290 -1.64 -10.91 -12.42
C ALA A 290 -2.15 -9.71 -13.22
N LEU A 291 -2.08 -8.49 -12.66
CA LEU A 291 -2.44 -7.25 -13.37
C LEU A 291 -1.54 -6.99 -14.57
N THR A 292 -0.22 -7.21 -14.41
CA THR A 292 0.73 -7.07 -15.53
C THR A 292 0.37 -8.03 -16.66
N ALA A 293 0.07 -9.30 -16.34
CA ALA A 293 -0.34 -10.30 -17.33
C ALA A 293 -1.68 -9.94 -18.00
N TYR A 294 -2.67 -9.47 -17.23
CA TYR A 294 -3.96 -9.06 -17.79
C TYR A 294 -3.82 -7.89 -18.77
N PHE A 295 -3.13 -6.81 -18.38
CA PHE A 295 -2.98 -5.63 -19.24
C PHE A 295 -2.13 -5.91 -20.48
N THR A 296 -1.06 -6.71 -20.37
CA THR A 296 -0.21 -7.08 -21.53
C THR A 296 -0.87 -8.06 -22.49
N LEU A 297 -1.74 -8.95 -22.00
CA LEU A 297 -2.35 -9.99 -22.84
C LEU A 297 -3.74 -9.60 -23.39
N ARG A 298 -4.49 -8.77 -22.65
CA ARG A 298 -5.89 -8.45 -22.98
C ARG A 298 -6.14 -6.98 -23.35
N VAL A 299 -5.41 -6.03 -22.76
CA VAL A 299 -5.69 -4.59 -22.96
C VAL A 299 -4.77 -4.00 -24.04
N GLU A 300 -3.46 -4.15 -23.85
CA GLU A 300 -2.43 -3.74 -24.80
C GLU A 300 -1.80 -5.00 -25.40
N ARG A 301 -2.45 -5.61 -26.40
CA ARG A 301 -1.89 -6.76 -27.15
C ARG A 301 -0.59 -6.35 -27.83
N ARG A 302 0.54 -6.39 -27.10
CA ARG A 302 1.88 -6.15 -27.62
C ARG A 302 2.56 -7.49 -27.88
N PRO A 303 2.89 -7.83 -29.15
CA PRO A 303 3.72 -8.98 -29.45
C PRO A 303 5.09 -8.83 -28.77
N GLY A 304 5.53 -9.83 -28.00
CA GLY A 304 6.86 -9.86 -27.38
C GLY A 304 6.99 -9.30 -25.95
N ALA A 305 5.88 -8.99 -25.26
CA ALA A 305 5.95 -8.57 -23.85
C ALA A 305 6.57 -9.66 -22.95
N ALA A 306 7.64 -9.33 -22.24
CA ALA A 306 8.31 -10.23 -21.31
C ALA A 306 7.33 -10.71 -20.23
N ARG A 307 7.25 -12.03 -20.02
CA ARG A 307 6.44 -12.62 -18.96
C ARG A 307 7.01 -12.17 -17.60
N PRO A 308 6.17 -11.73 -16.65
CA PRO A 308 6.66 -11.41 -15.31
C PRO A 308 7.31 -12.66 -14.69
N GLY A 309 8.61 -12.58 -14.38
CA GLY A 309 9.36 -13.66 -13.76
C GLY A 309 9.37 -13.58 -12.23
N VAL A 310 9.89 -14.63 -11.58
CA VAL A 310 10.03 -14.72 -10.11
C VAL A 310 10.83 -13.54 -9.52
N GLY A 311 11.78 -12.97 -10.28
CA GLY A 311 12.52 -11.77 -9.85
C GLY A 311 11.64 -10.53 -9.68
N GLU A 312 10.61 -10.37 -10.51
CA GLU A 312 9.66 -9.25 -10.37
C GLU A 312 8.77 -9.43 -9.14
N LEU A 313 8.36 -10.68 -8.88
CA LEU A 313 7.61 -11.04 -7.68
C LEU A 313 8.40 -10.68 -6.41
N TRP A 314 9.69 -11.06 -6.35
CA TRP A 314 10.56 -10.70 -5.23
C TRP A 314 10.78 -9.19 -5.10
N ARG A 315 10.95 -8.49 -6.22
CA ARG A 315 11.12 -7.03 -6.22
C ARG A 315 9.89 -6.31 -5.70
N ARG A 316 8.68 -6.83 -5.94
CA ARG A 316 7.42 -6.24 -5.45
C ARG A 316 6.99 -6.77 -4.08
N PHE A 317 7.50 -7.92 -3.65
CA PHE A 317 7.20 -8.49 -2.34
C PHE A 317 7.61 -7.51 -1.22
N PRO A 318 6.73 -7.24 -0.23
CA PRO A 318 7.06 -6.36 0.89
C PRO A 318 8.04 -7.03 1.86
N LYS A 319 9.31 -6.62 1.82
CA LYS A 319 10.39 -7.24 2.60
C LYS A 319 10.20 -7.16 4.11
N PHE A 320 9.47 -6.16 4.59
CA PHE A 320 9.18 -6.03 6.03
C PHE A 320 8.36 -7.23 6.57
N VAL A 321 7.60 -7.94 5.72
CA VAL A 321 6.90 -9.18 6.12
C VAL A 321 7.87 -10.26 6.56
N LEU A 322 9.03 -10.37 5.90
CA LEU A 322 10.09 -11.29 6.33
C LEU A 322 10.65 -10.86 7.68
N GLY A 323 10.83 -9.56 7.89
CA GLY A 323 11.24 -9.01 9.18
C GLY A 323 10.24 -9.33 10.30
N PHE A 324 8.94 -9.19 10.04
CA PHE A 324 7.87 -9.52 10.98
C PHE A 324 7.93 -10.98 11.42
N VAL A 325 8.01 -11.91 10.44
CA VAL A 325 8.10 -13.35 10.73
C VAL A 325 9.42 -13.68 11.44
N ALA A 326 10.54 -13.12 10.98
CA ALA A 326 11.84 -13.34 11.59
C ALA A 326 11.87 -12.85 13.05
N ALA A 327 11.30 -11.68 13.34
CA ALA A 327 11.22 -11.15 14.69
C ALA A 327 10.41 -12.07 15.62
N SER A 328 9.29 -12.63 15.15
CA SER A 328 8.51 -13.61 15.91
C SER A 328 9.27 -14.90 16.19
N VAL A 329 9.95 -15.46 15.17
CA VAL A 329 10.78 -16.66 15.31
C VAL A 329 11.91 -16.41 16.31
N ILE A 330 12.63 -15.30 16.16
CA ILE A 330 13.75 -14.92 17.04
C ILE A 330 13.25 -14.73 18.47
N ALA A 331 12.13 -14.03 18.67
CA ALA A 331 11.58 -13.77 20.00
C ALA A 331 11.09 -15.04 20.69
N THR A 332 10.42 -15.95 19.95
CA THR A 332 9.95 -17.23 20.48
C THR A 332 11.15 -18.08 20.91
N TRP A 333 12.16 -18.22 20.05
CA TRP A 333 13.37 -18.98 20.38
C TRP A 333 14.17 -18.35 21.54
N TYR A 334 14.26 -17.02 21.57
CA TYR A 334 14.94 -16.30 22.63
C TYR A 334 14.25 -16.46 23.98
N LEU A 335 12.91 -16.37 24.02
CA LEU A 335 12.14 -16.59 25.26
C LEU A 335 12.29 -18.02 25.78
N ASP A 336 12.29 -19.02 24.90
CA ASP A 336 12.52 -20.42 25.25
C ASP A 336 13.92 -20.63 25.85
N ALA A 337 14.94 -19.91 25.35
CA ALA A 337 16.33 -20.04 25.79
C ALA A 337 16.67 -19.20 27.03
N ALA A 338 16.13 -17.98 27.16
CA ALA A 338 16.52 -16.99 28.16
C ALA A 338 15.69 -17.02 29.45
N GLY A 339 14.56 -17.73 29.49
CA GLY A 339 13.74 -17.85 30.69
C GLY A 339 13.22 -16.50 31.20
N ALA A 340 13.37 -16.23 32.50
CA ALA A 340 12.83 -15.03 33.15
C ALA A 340 13.45 -13.71 32.64
N ASP A 341 14.76 -13.70 32.32
CA ASP A 341 15.46 -12.51 31.82
C ASP A 341 15.00 -12.12 30.41
N GLY A 342 14.47 -13.09 29.65
CA GLY A 342 13.93 -12.83 28.31
C GLY A 342 12.74 -11.87 28.30
N LYS A 343 11.94 -11.84 29.37
CA LYS A 343 10.75 -10.98 29.47
C LYS A 343 11.09 -9.50 29.52
N ALA A 344 12.17 -9.13 30.23
CA ALA A 344 12.62 -7.74 30.32
C ALA A 344 13.08 -7.21 28.96
N THR A 345 13.83 -8.01 28.20
CA THR A 345 14.26 -7.67 26.84
C THR A 345 13.06 -7.49 25.90
N ILE A 346 12.07 -8.39 25.95
CA ILE A 346 10.85 -8.26 25.14
C ILE A 346 10.04 -7.02 25.53
N ALA A 347 10.01 -6.64 26.81
CA ALA A 347 9.35 -5.41 27.25
C ALA A 347 9.99 -4.16 26.62
N VAL A 348 11.33 -4.09 26.52
CA VAL A 348 12.03 -3.00 25.83
C VAL A 348 11.69 -2.98 24.34
N VAL A 349 11.65 -4.15 23.68
CA VAL A 349 11.24 -4.25 22.27
C VAL A 349 9.80 -3.78 22.07
N ASN A 350 8.90 -4.12 22.99
CA ASN A 350 7.51 -3.68 22.97
C ASN A 350 7.37 -2.17 23.20
N ASP A 351 8.19 -1.56 24.05
CA ASP A 351 8.18 -0.10 24.21
C ASP A 351 8.69 0.61 22.95
N LEU A 352 9.79 0.13 22.36
CA LEU A 352 10.30 0.63 21.09
C LEU A 352 9.25 0.49 19.98
N ARG A 353 8.55 -0.64 19.92
CA ARG A 353 7.40 -0.85 19.02
C ARG A 353 6.39 0.28 19.16
N VAL A 354 5.93 0.58 20.38
CA VAL A 354 4.94 1.64 20.61
C VAL A 354 5.48 3.01 20.18
N TRP A 355 6.75 3.33 20.46
CA TRP A 355 7.37 4.56 19.96
C TRP A 355 7.36 4.66 18.44
N PHE A 356 7.74 3.59 17.72
CA PHE A 356 7.68 3.56 16.26
C PHE A 356 6.26 3.72 15.73
N LEU A 357 5.26 3.16 16.40
CA LEU A 357 3.86 3.34 16.03
C LEU A 357 3.39 4.78 16.29
N ILE A 358 3.76 5.40 17.41
CA ILE A 358 3.48 6.82 17.68
C ILE A 358 4.10 7.71 16.60
N LEU A 359 5.38 7.49 16.26
CA LEU A 359 6.05 8.24 15.18
C LEU A 359 5.31 8.10 13.86
N ALA A 360 4.82 6.90 13.54
CA ALA A 360 4.01 6.67 12.35
C ALA A 360 2.69 7.42 12.41
N PHE A 361 1.96 7.36 13.52
CA PHE A 361 0.62 7.96 13.66
C PHE A 361 0.66 9.48 13.69
N VAL A 362 1.67 10.08 14.33
CA VAL A 362 1.97 11.51 14.22
C VAL A 362 2.23 11.88 12.76
N SER A 363 3.05 11.08 12.07
CA SER A 363 3.41 11.33 10.68
C SER A 363 2.23 11.20 9.71
N ILE A 364 1.30 10.27 9.95
CA ILE A 364 0.02 10.20 9.22
C ILE A 364 -0.71 11.54 9.36
N GLY A 365 -0.85 12.06 10.58
CA GLY A 365 -1.53 13.34 10.83
C GLY A 365 -0.84 14.53 10.14
N LEU A 366 0.50 14.52 10.13
CA LEU A 366 1.33 15.51 9.44
C LEU A 366 1.22 15.44 7.90
N GLU A 367 1.01 14.25 7.33
CA GLU A 367 0.94 14.04 5.87
C GLU A 367 -0.43 14.40 5.25
N VAL A 368 -1.47 14.65 6.06
CA VAL A 368 -2.83 14.90 5.56
C VAL A 368 -2.89 16.18 4.72
N ARG A 369 -3.23 16.06 3.43
CA ARG A 369 -3.42 17.23 2.55
C ARG A 369 -4.91 17.54 2.37
N VAL A 370 -5.39 18.59 3.04
CA VAL A 370 -6.81 19.03 2.97
C VAL A 370 -7.18 19.52 1.57
N ALA A 371 -6.23 20.13 0.84
CA ALA A 371 -6.46 20.65 -0.52
C ALA A 371 -6.84 19.55 -1.53
N SER A 372 -6.29 18.35 -1.38
CA SER A 372 -6.46 17.23 -2.31
C SER A 372 -7.86 16.61 -2.30
N ILE A 373 -8.66 16.93 -1.27
CA ILE A 373 -10.06 16.46 -1.12
C ILE A 373 -11.02 17.30 -1.97
N ARG A 374 -10.71 18.59 -2.18
CA ARG A 374 -11.61 19.54 -2.85
C ARG A 374 -11.57 19.47 -4.39
N GLU A 375 -10.51 18.89 -4.94
CA GLU A 375 -10.33 18.72 -6.40
C GLU A 375 -10.94 17.41 -6.91
N ALA A 376 -11.62 16.67 -6.03
CA ALA A 376 -12.23 15.38 -6.32
C ALA A 376 -13.52 15.51 -7.13
N GLY A 377 -13.58 14.91 -8.32
CA GLY A 377 -14.86 14.67 -8.99
C GLY A 377 -15.76 13.78 -8.11
N TRP A 378 -17.08 13.91 -8.23
CA TRP A 378 -18.02 13.12 -7.43
C TRP A 378 -18.00 11.62 -7.80
N ARG A 379 -17.79 11.30 -9.09
CA ARG A 379 -17.88 9.92 -9.60
C ARG A 379 -16.93 8.96 -8.90
N PRO A 380 -15.62 9.25 -8.79
CA PRO A 380 -14.74 8.28 -8.16
C PRO A 380 -14.80 8.30 -6.64
N VAL A 381 -15.28 9.39 -6.01
CA VAL A 381 -15.66 9.37 -4.58
C VAL A 381 -16.79 8.36 -4.36
N THR A 382 -17.83 8.38 -5.21
CA THR A 382 -18.94 7.41 -5.13
C THR A 382 -18.47 5.98 -5.35
N VAL A 383 -17.56 5.74 -6.31
CA VAL A 383 -16.96 4.42 -6.53
C VAL A 383 -16.22 3.95 -5.29
N PHE A 384 -15.34 4.79 -4.74
CA PHE A 384 -14.52 4.44 -3.59
C PHE A 384 -15.40 4.19 -2.36
N ALA A 385 -16.36 5.08 -2.07
CA ALA A 385 -17.32 4.92 -0.99
C ALA A 385 -18.13 3.61 -1.12
N GLY A 386 -18.67 3.33 -2.31
CA GLY A 386 -19.43 2.11 -2.57
C GLY A 386 -18.57 0.86 -2.41
N ALA A 387 -17.32 0.92 -2.86
CA ALA A 387 -16.35 -0.16 -2.67
C ALA A 387 -15.97 -0.35 -1.20
N THR A 388 -15.80 0.72 -0.44
CA THR A 388 -15.53 0.66 1.01
C THR A 388 -16.71 0.04 1.75
N VAL A 389 -17.95 0.42 1.45
CA VAL A 389 -19.15 -0.19 2.07
C VAL A 389 -19.26 -1.67 1.71
N PHE A 390 -18.99 -2.03 0.46
CA PHE A 390 -18.95 -3.44 0.04
C PHE A 390 -17.83 -4.21 0.76
N ASN A 391 -16.64 -3.62 0.89
CA ASN A 391 -15.52 -4.20 1.63
C ASN A 391 -15.90 -4.43 3.10
N LEU A 392 -16.55 -3.45 3.74
CA LEU A 392 -16.99 -3.56 5.14
C LEU A 392 -17.89 -4.76 5.37
N ALA A 393 -18.90 -4.93 4.52
CA ALA A 393 -19.83 -6.05 4.61
C ALA A 393 -19.15 -7.39 4.31
N LEU A 394 -18.37 -7.46 3.23
CA LEU A 394 -17.68 -8.70 2.84
C LEU A 394 -16.64 -9.12 3.87
N ALA A 395 -15.84 -8.19 4.37
CA ALA A 395 -14.83 -8.43 5.37
C ALA A 395 -15.43 -8.81 6.72
N LEU A 396 -16.57 -8.23 7.11
CA LEU A 396 -17.26 -8.66 8.33
C LEU A 396 -17.70 -10.11 8.19
N GLY A 397 -18.37 -10.46 7.09
CA GLY A 397 -18.82 -11.82 6.83
C GLY A 397 -17.67 -12.83 6.82
N LEU A 398 -16.57 -12.51 6.15
CA LEU A 398 -15.39 -13.38 6.10
C LEU A 398 -14.66 -13.46 7.45
N ALA A 399 -14.53 -12.35 8.18
CA ALA A 399 -13.94 -12.34 9.51
C ALA A 399 -14.76 -13.20 10.47
N THR A 400 -16.10 -13.08 10.46
CA THR A 400 -16.96 -13.95 11.25
C THR A 400 -16.83 -15.42 10.84
N LEU A 401 -16.78 -15.71 9.53
CA LEU A 401 -16.69 -17.09 9.06
C LEU A 401 -15.38 -17.76 9.48
N PHE A 402 -14.25 -17.06 9.31
CA PHE A 402 -12.93 -17.65 9.51
C PHE A 402 -12.36 -17.48 10.92
N PHE A 403 -12.84 -16.51 11.71
CA PHE A 403 -12.29 -16.18 13.02
C PHE A 403 -13.29 -16.31 14.19
N HIS A 404 -14.53 -16.78 13.99
CA HIS A 404 -15.49 -16.91 15.11
C HIS A 404 -15.00 -17.84 16.23
N ASP A 405 -14.46 -19.02 15.86
CA ASP A 405 -13.91 -20.02 16.78
C ASP A 405 -12.40 -19.85 17.01
N PHE A 406 -11.82 -18.73 16.57
CA PHE A 406 -10.39 -18.52 16.69
C PHE A 406 -10.03 -18.19 18.14
N VAL A 407 -9.20 -19.05 18.73
CA VAL A 407 -8.60 -18.85 20.05
C VAL A 407 -7.12 -18.54 19.82
N ALA A 408 -6.71 -17.33 20.19
CA ALA A 408 -5.35 -16.83 20.05
C ALA A 408 -4.38 -17.53 21.00
#